data_AF-A0A2I1DN31-F1
#
_entry.id   AF-A0A2I1DN31-F1
#
_cell.length_a   1.000
_cell.length_b   1.000
_cell.length_c   1.000
_cell.angle_alpha   90.00
_cell.angle_beta   90.00
_cell.angle_gamma   90.00
#
_symmetry.space_group_name_H-M   'P 1'
#
loop_
_entity.id
_entity.type
_entity.pdbx_description
1 polymer ?
#
loop_
_entity_poly.entity_id
_entity_poly.type
_entity_poly.pdbx_seq_one_letter_code
_entity_poly.pdbx_strand_id
1 'polypeptide(L)' 'MPASASVTLEAGLDPNGDHPGQVLIKLSDKVTKQIFFQYYVPAEQVVRSADSGEALNPGSLMRSKA' A
#
# COMPACT_ATOMS: atom_id res chain seq x y z
N MET A 1 20.75 22.09 2.55
CA MET A 1 19.67 21.38 3.28
C MET A 1 19.27 20.19 2.43
N PRO A 2 19.19 18.95 2.95
CA PRO A 2 18.69 17.84 2.14
C PRO A 2 17.25 18.20 1.74
N ALA A 3 16.94 18.16 0.44
CA ALA A 3 15.59 18.37 -0.04
C ALA A 3 14.68 17.38 0.69
N SER A 4 13.67 17.86 1.40
CA SER A 4 12.68 16.99 2.05
C SER A 4 12.15 16.02 1.00
N ALA A 5 12.50 14.74 1.13
CA ALA A 5 12.10 13.70 0.20
C ALA A 5 10.57 13.73 0.10
N SER A 6 10.07 14.22 -1.03
CA SER A 6 8.63 14.41 -1.24
C SER A 6 8.09 13.13 -1.80
N VAL A 7 7.43 12.34 -0.96
CA VAL A 7 6.85 11.05 -1.35
C VAL A 7 5.35 11.16 -1.55
N THR A 8 4.79 10.31 -2.41
CA THR A 8 3.36 10.12 -2.63
C THR A 8 3.02 8.68 -2.30
N LEU A 9 2.04 8.49 -1.41
CA LEU A 9 1.47 7.18 -1.08
C LEU A 9 0.09 7.08 -1.74
N GLU A 10 -0.07 6.09 -2.62
CA GLU A 10 -1.34 5.81 -3.31
C GLU A 10 -1.84 4.43 -2.87
N ALA A 11 -3.14 4.31 -2.63
CA ALA A 11 -3.81 3.04 -2.34
C ALA A 11 -5.09 2.95 -3.20
N GLY A 12 -5.32 1.81 -3.85
CA GLY A 12 -6.45 1.61 -4.74
C GLY A 12 -6.57 0.19 -5.29
N LEU A 13 -7.48 -0.03 -6.22
CA LEU A 13 -7.60 -1.31 -6.94
C LEU A 13 -6.61 -1.34 -8.11
N ASP A 14 -6.20 -2.55 -8.52
CA ASP A 14 -5.34 -2.73 -9.69
C ASP A 14 -6.08 -2.29 -10.97
N PRO A 15 -5.59 -1.26 -11.69
CA PRO A 15 -6.25 -0.79 -12.90
C PRO A 15 -6.23 -1.81 -14.06
N ASN A 16 -5.29 -2.76 -14.05
CA ASN A 16 -5.19 -3.79 -15.08
C ASN A 16 -6.07 -5.01 -14.76
N GLY A 17 -6.52 -5.15 -13.51
CA GLY A 17 -7.31 -6.28 -13.06
C GLY A 17 -6.51 -7.58 -12.87
N ASP A 18 -5.19 -7.54 -12.94
CA ASP A 18 -4.31 -8.72 -12.81
C ASP A 18 -4.32 -9.28 -11.37
N HIS A 19 -4.65 -8.44 -10.38
CA HIS A 19 -4.70 -8.80 -8.97
C HIS A 19 -6.12 -8.60 -8.39
N PRO A 20 -7.10 -9.45 -8.75
CA PRO A 20 -8.45 -9.35 -8.24
C PRO A 20 -8.51 -9.57 -6.73
N GLY A 21 -9.41 -8.85 -6.06
CA GLY A 21 -9.58 -8.94 -4.60
C GLY A 21 -8.41 -8.37 -3.79
N GLN A 22 -7.46 -7.69 -4.42
CA GLN A 22 -6.30 -7.11 -3.75
C GLN A 22 -6.27 -5.59 -3.95
N VAL A 23 -5.79 -4.90 -2.92
CA VAL A 23 -5.52 -3.46 -2.91
C VAL A 23 -4.06 -3.24 -3.26
N LEU A 24 -3.83 -2.45 -4.30
CA LEU A 24 -2.54 -1.94 -4.70
C LEU A 24 -2.15 -0.77 -3.79
N ILE A 25 -1.00 -0.89 -3.14
CA ILE A 25 -0.34 0.19 -2.39
C ILE A 25 0.96 0.55 -3.10
N LYS A 26 1.14 1.83 -3.44
CA LYS A 26 2.29 2.33 -4.18
C LYS A 26 2.91 3.52 -3.48
N LEU A 27 4.23 3.46 -3.23
CA LEU A 27 5.02 4.59 -2.75
C LEU A 27 5.92 5.07 -3.88
N SER A 28 5.81 6.35 -4.23
CA SER A 28 6.59 6.95 -5.28
C SER A 28 7.16 8.31 -4.88
N ASP A 29 8.21 8.72 -5.58
CA ASP A 29 8.65 10.11 -5.52
C ASP A 29 7.61 11.03 -6.17
N LYS A 30 7.29 12.12 -5.50
CA LYS A 30 6.22 13.03 -5.92
C LYS A 30 6.52 13.72 -7.25
N VAL A 31 7.80 14.00 -7.53
CA VAL A 31 8.24 14.81 -8.68
C VAL A 31 8.57 13.92 -9.88
N THR A 32 9.47 12.95 -9.68
CA THR A 32 9.95 12.04 -10.73
C THR A 32 8.99 10.89 -11.03
N LYS A 33 8.01 10.66 -10.13
CA LYS A 33 7.10 9.50 -10.19
C LYS A 33 7.80 8.15 -10.13
N GLN A 34 9.08 8.11 -9.77
CA GLN A 34 9.81 6.87 -9.56
C GLN A 34 9.13 6.07 -8.44
N ILE A 35 8.80 4.82 -8.73
CA ILE A 35 8.16 3.92 -7.77
C ILE A 35 9.27 3.27 -6.93
N PHE A 36 9.17 3.40 -5.62
CA PHE A 36 10.07 2.75 -4.66
C PHE A 36 9.50 1.44 -4.16
N PHE A 37 8.18 1.40 -3.96
CA PHE A 37 7.47 0.23 -3.46
C PHE A 37 6.13 0.08 -4.17
N GLN A 38 5.79 -1.15 -4.51
CA GLN A 38 4.49 -1.55 -5.03
C GLN A 38 4.12 -2.88 -4.41
N TYR A 39 3.00 -2.92 -3.68
CA TYR A 39 2.54 -4.11 -2.97
C TYR A 39 1.06 -4.34 -3.21
N TYR A 40 0.69 -5.61 -3.29
CA TYR A 40 -0.70 -6.05 -3.33
C TYR A 40 -1.06 -6.66 -1.98
N VAL A 41 -2.18 -6.21 -1.43
CA VAL A 41 -2.66 -6.59 -0.10
C VAL A 41 -4.07 -7.14 -0.24
N PRO A 42 -4.40 -8.32 0.32
CA PRO A 42 -5.77 -8.83 0.28
C PRO A 42 -6.78 -7.81 0.83
N ALA A 43 -7.87 -7.57 0.11
CA ALA A 43 -8.87 -6.57 0.49
C ALA A 43 -9.49 -6.88 1.86
N GLU A 44 -9.62 -8.16 2.22
CA GLU A 44 -10.14 -8.58 3.51
C GLU A 44 -9.27 -8.09 4.68
N GLN A 45 -7.95 -8.01 4.48
CA GLN A 45 -7.05 -7.48 5.50
C GLN A 45 -7.20 -5.98 5.66
N VAL A 46 -7.37 -5.26 4.55
CA VAL A 46 -7.59 -3.81 4.57
C VAL A 46 -8.90 -3.47 5.28
N VAL A 47 -9.99 -4.19 4.97
CA VAL A 47 -11.30 -3.99 5.59
C VAL A 47 -11.28 -4.32 7.08
N ARG A 48 -10.72 -5.47 7.48
CA ARG A 48 -10.59 -5.85 8.91
C ARG A 48 -9.83 -4.79 9.71
N SER A 49 -8.82 -4.17 9.09
CA SER A 49 -8.01 -3.14 9.71
C SER A 49 -8.74 -1.81 9.84
N ALA A 50 -9.55 -1.45 8.85
CA ALA A 50 -10.39 -0.26 8.88
C ALA A 50 -11.51 -0.38 9.93
N ASP A 51 -12.13 -1.56 10.06
CA ASP A 51 -13.20 -1.83 11.04
C ASP A 51 -12.70 -1.89 12.48
N SER A 52 -11.46 -2.33 12.69
CA SER A 52 -10.89 -2.49 14.04
C SER A 52 -10.40 -1.16 14.64
N GLY A 53 -10.27 -0.09 13.85
CA GLY A 53 -9.72 1.20 14.30
C GLY A 53 -8.26 1.15 14.80
N GLU A 54 -7.66 -0.03 14.74
CA GLU A 54 -6.29 -0.30 15.16
C GLU A 54 -5.36 0.09 14.02
N ALA A 55 -4.48 1.06 14.26
CA ALA A 55 -3.45 1.41 13.31
C ALA A 55 -2.62 0.16 13.01
N LEU A 56 -2.64 -0.26 11.74
CA LEU A 56 -1.87 -1.41 11.28
C LEU A 56 -0.40 -1.22 11.63
N ASN A 57 0.13 -2.09 12.50
CA ASN A 57 1.57 -2.14 12.71
C ASN A 57 2.27 -2.37 11.36
N PRO A 58 3.29 -1.57 11.02
CA PRO A 58 4.07 -1.77 9.79
C PRO A 58 4.56 -3.23 9.74
N GLY A 59 4.12 -3.99 8.74
CA GLY A 59 4.45 -5.42 8.58
C GLY A 59 3.33 -6.41 8.93
N SER A 60 2.21 -5.98 9.53
CA SER A 60 1.06 -6.88 9.75
C SER A 60 0.47 -7.44 8.45
N LEU A 61 0.53 -6.66 7.37
CA LEU A 61 0.09 -7.08 6.02
C LEU A 61 0.99 -8.15 5.40
N MET A 62 2.23 -8.32 5.90
CA MET A 62 3.19 -9.30 5.40
C MET A 62 3.10 -10.65 6.13
N ARG A 63 2.25 -10.76 7.17
CA ARG A 63 2.24 -11.91 8.08
C ARG A 63 1.14 -12.95 7.83
N SER A 64 0.38 -12.84 6.74
CA SER A 64 -0.50 -13.94 6.31
C SER A 64 0.22 -14.87 5.34
N LYS A 65 1.18 -15.62 5.85
CA LYS A 65 1.57 -16.90 5.26
C LYS A 65 1.38 -17.96 6.34
N ALA A 66 0.31 -18.74 6.19
CA ALA A 66 0.14 -20.07 6.75
C ALA A 66 -0.80 -20.83 5.81
#